data_AF-A0A5M8FPN1-F1
#
_entry.id   AF-A0A5M8FPN1-F1
#
_cell.length_a   1.000
_cell.length_b   1.000
_cell.length_c   1.000
_cell.angle_alpha   90.00
_cell.angle_beta   90.00
_cell.angle_gamma   90.00
#
_symmetry.space_group_name_H-M   'P 1'
#
loop_
_entity.id
_entity.type
_entity.pdbx_description
1 polymer ?
#
loop_
_entity_poly.entity_id
_entity_poly.type
_entity_poly.pdbx_seq_one_letter_code
_entity_poly.pdbx_strand_id
1 'polypeptide(L)'
;MEFFATARCRLSAEGLHAGIRGPRLAEACASIDRVLDWDTSCDAGAIYCLWGQFQVRRELLSGGLRFTLPHCPNALAWTLTAEPDGVLIHCTINRASHAPDFIESIELFVEDWRQGLEQLASDATDATGVDPADTAPMRAM
;
A
#
# COMPACT_ATOMS: atom_id res chain seq x y z
N MET A 1 -0.74 6.92 19.33
CA MET A 1 -1.52 5.68 19.18
C MET A 1 -1.01 4.92 17.98
N GLU A 2 -1.12 3.60 18.02
CA GLU A 2 -0.58 2.66 17.02
C GLU A 2 -1.69 1.69 16.61
N PHE A 3 -1.73 1.35 15.33
CA PHE A 3 -2.72 0.49 14.70
C PHE A 3 -2.00 -0.53 13.81
N PHE A 4 -2.45 -1.78 13.85
CA PHE A 4 -1.77 -2.88 13.19
C PHE A 4 -2.73 -3.73 12.38
N ALA A 5 -2.25 -4.21 11.24
CA ALA A 5 -2.84 -5.32 10.51
C ALA A 5 -1.73 -6.14 9.83
N THR A 6 -2.07 -7.36 9.43
CA THR A 6 -1.18 -8.21 8.65
C THR A 6 -1.91 -8.70 7.41
N ALA A 7 -1.39 -8.32 6.24
CA ALA A 7 -1.85 -8.85 4.96
C ALA A 7 -1.21 -10.22 4.73
N ARG A 8 -2.03 -11.24 4.51
CA ARG A 8 -1.58 -12.63 4.28
C ARG A 8 -1.18 -12.83 2.83
N CYS A 9 -0.08 -12.20 2.44
CA CYS A 9 0.45 -12.26 1.09
C CYS A 9 1.98 -12.35 1.09
N ARG A 10 2.56 -12.90 0.03
CA ARG A 10 4.02 -13.00 -0.12
C ARG A 10 4.53 -11.88 -1.03
N LEU A 11 4.69 -10.69 -0.47
CA LEU A 11 5.35 -9.56 -1.14
C LEU A 11 6.70 -9.32 -0.46
N SER A 12 7.78 -9.34 -1.24
CA SER A 12 9.10 -8.92 -0.76
C SER A 12 9.17 -7.39 -0.64
N ALA A 13 10.23 -6.87 -0.01
CA ALA A 13 10.47 -5.44 0.03
C ALA A 13 10.56 -4.84 -1.40
N GLU A 14 11.26 -5.53 -2.32
CA GLU A 14 11.33 -5.14 -3.74
C GLU A 14 9.96 -5.21 -4.42
N GLY A 15 9.15 -6.22 -4.09
CA GLY A 15 7.76 -6.33 -4.55
C GLY A 15 6.91 -5.15 -4.10
N LEU A 16 7.04 -4.72 -2.84
CA LEU A 16 6.38 -3.53 -2.31
C LEU A 16 6.87 -2.25 -3.02
N HIS A 17 8.18 -2.09 -3.19
CA HIS A 17 8.77 -0.95 -3.88
C HIS A 17 8.30 -0.84 -5.32
N ALA A 18 8.15 -2.00 -5.98
CA ALA A 18 7.75 -2.10 -7.38
C ALA A 18 6.24 -1.94 -7.60
N GLY A 19 5.43 -2.58 -6.77
CA GLY A 19 3.98 -2.64 -6.91
C GLY A 19 3.25 -1.41 -6.39
N ILE A 20 3.73 -0.81 -5.30
CA ILE A 20 3.07 0.35 -4.69
C ILE A 20 3.76 1.62 -5.15
N ARG A 21 3.24 2.22 -6.22
CA ARG A 21 3.77 3.45 -6.81
C ARG A 21 2.94 4.65 -6.41
N GLY A 22 3.61 5.76 -6.13
CA GLY A 22 2.99 7.03 -5.76
C GLY A 22 1.78 7.44 -6.61
N PRO A 23 1.90 7.54 -7.95
CA PRO A 23 0.79 7.91 -8.83
C PRO A 23 -0.39 6.91 -8.85
N ARG A 24 -0.19 5.69 -8.33
CA ARG A 24 -1.18 4.60 -8.33
C ARG A 24 -1.58 4.18 -6.91
N LEU A 25 -1.35 5.03 -5.91
CA LEU A 25 -1.64 4.68 -4.51
C LEU A 25 -3.10 4.30 -4.26
N ALA A 26 -4.03 4.93 -4.97
CA ALA A 26 -5.46 4.64 -4.89
C ALA A 26 -5.82 3.20 -5.27
N GLU A 27 -4.97 2.51 -6.04
CA GLU A 27 -5.18 1.11 -6.41
C GLU A 27 -4.81 0.15 -5.28
N ALA A 28 -3.97 0.58 -4.33
CA ALA A 28 -3.49 -0.25 -3.23
C ALA A 28 -4.27 -0.04 -1.91
N CYS A 29 -5.15 0.96 -1.83
CA CYS A 29 -5.92 1.26 -0.63
C CYS A 29 -7.23 1.99 -0.99
N ALA A 30 -8.37 1.36 -0.69
CA ALA A 30 -9.70 1.88 -1.02
C ALA A 30 -10.04 3.20 -0.30
N SER A 31 -9.45 3.45 0.88
CA SER A 31 -9.57 4.74 1.59
C SER A 31 -8.81 5.89 0.92
N ILE A 32 -8.00 5.63 -0.12
CA ILE A 32 -7.36 6.66 -0.96
C ILE A 32 -8.15 6.75 -2.27
N ASP A 33 -9.01 7.76 -2.40
CA ASP A 33 -9.88 7.90 -3.57
C ASP A 33 -9.10 8.17 -4.86
N ARG A 34 -8.09 9.05 -4.80
CA ARG A 34 -7.26 9.43 -5.95
C ARG A 34 -5.97 10.13 -5.54
N VAL A 35 -4.98 10.04 -6.42
CA VAL A 35 -3.77 10.86 -6.39
C VAL A 35 -4.03 12.12 -7.22
N LEU A 36 -3.83 13.29 -6.61
CA LEU A 36 -4.10 14.60 -7.23
C LEU A 36 -2.89 15.10 -8.02
N ASP A 37 -1.70 14.93 -7.44
CA ASP A 37 -0.41 15.19 -8.06
C ASP A 37 0.65 14.24 -7.49
N TRP A 38 1.74 14.05 -8.24
CA TRP A 38 2.89 13.31 -7.75
C TRP A 38 4.17 13.82 -8.42
N ASP A 39 5.13 14.24 -7.61
CA ASP A 39 6.50 14.53 -8.03
C ASP A 39 7.39 13.31 -7.79
N THR A 40 7.76 12.67 -8.90
CA THR A 40 8.63 11.49 -8.89
C THR A 40 10.06 11.78 -8.45
N SER A 41 10.52 13.03 -8.52
CA SER A 41 11.89 13.41 -8.12
C SER A 41 12.10 13.41 -6.62
N CYS A 42 11.01 13.62 -5.84
CA CYS A 42 11.05 13.63 -4.38
C CYS A 42 10.09 12.60 -3.73
N ASP A 43 9.50 11.72 -4.54
CA ASP A 43 8.52 10.69 -4.18
C ASP A 43 7.43 11.20 -3.21
N ALA A 44 6.83 12.33 -3.59
CA ALA A 44 5.83 13.03 -2.81
C ALA A 44 4.75 13.64 -3.70
N GLY A 45 3.59 13.92 -3.11
CA GLY A 45 2.50 14.56 -3.83
C GLY A 45 1.30 14.83 -2.94
N ALA A 46 0.13 15.01 -3.54
CA ALA A 46 -1.13 15.17 -2.87
C ALA A 46 -2.10 14.03 -3.19
N ILE A 47 -2.82 13.56 -2.18
CA ILE A 47 -3.89 12.58 -2.30
C ILE A 47 -5.19 13.16 -1.75
N TYR A 48 -6.31 12.64 -2.26
CA TYR A 48 -7.62 12.79 -1.63
C TYR A 48 -8.02 11.43 -1.06
N CYS A 49 -8.32 11.38 0.24
CA CYS A 49 -8.63 10.17 0.98
C CYS A 49 -9.83 10.38 1.92
N LEU A 50 -10.15 9.38 2.74
CA LEU A 50 -11.25 9.37 3.72
C LEU A 50 -11.34 10.66 4.58
N TRP A 51 -10.20 11.29 4.87
CA TRP A 51 -10.12 12.50 5.70
C TRP A 51 -10.02 13.81 4.90
N GLY A 52 -10.14 13.76 3.58
CA GLY A 52 -9.96 14.89 2.66
C GLY A 52 -8.59 14.91 1.98
N GLN A 53 -8.10 16.10 1.67
CA GLN A 53 -6.85 16.27 0.93
C GLN A 53 -5.63 16.38 1.84
N PHE A 54 -4.60 15.60 1.56
CA PHE A 54 -3.32 15.67 2.28
C PHE A 54 -2.12 15.61 1.34
N GLN A 55 -1.05 16.29 1.72
CA GLN A 55 0.26 15.97 1.19
C GLN A 55 0.75 14.66 1.79
N VAL A 56 1.34 13.83 0.94
CA VAL A 56 1.90 12.54 1.29
C VAL A 56 3.34 12.45 0.77
N ARG A 57 4.21 11.84 1.57
CA ARG A 57 5.57 11.46 1.14
C ARG A 57 5.70 9.96 1.25
N ARG A 58 6.38 9.36 0.28
CA ARG A 58 6.77 7.95 0.27
C ARG A 58 8.27 7.84 0.47
N GLU A 59 8.67 6.91 1.30
CA GLU A 59 10.06 6.59 1.59
C GLU A 59 10.27 5.08 1.40
N LEU A 60 11.33 4.73 0.66
CA LEU A 60 11.75 3.34 0.53
C LEU A 60 12.59 2.96 1.75
N LEU A 61 12.12 1.96 2.49
CA LEU A 61 12.88 1.33 3.57
C LEU A 61 13.49 0.03 3.06
N SER A 62 14.55 -0.45 3.71
CA SER A 62 15.16 -1.75 3.38
C SER A 62 14.15 -2.90 3.46
N GLY A 63 13.25 -2.87 4.44
CA GLY A 63 12.21 -3.88 4.65
C GLY A 63 10.85 -3.57 4.02
N GLY A 64 10.69 -2.45 3.31
CA GLY A 64 9.40 -2.08 2.74
C GLY A 64 9.22 -0.58 2.48
N LEU A 65 8.08 -0.02 2.85
CA LEU A 65 7.70 1.36 2.53
C LEU A 65 7.22 2.11 3.77
N ARG A 66 7.54 3.39 3.84
CA ARG A 66 6.91 4.31 4.79
C ARG A 66 6.24 5.43 4.05
N PHE A 67 5.07 5.81 4.56
CA PHE A 67 4.35 6.99 4.14
C PHE A 67 4.11 7.91 5.32
N THR A 68 4.15 9.20 5.06
CA THR A 68 3.86 10.23 6.06
C THR A 68 2.94 11.27 5.47
N LEU A 69 2.09 11.86 6.32
CA LEU A 69 1.30 13.04 5.99
C LEU A 69 1.92 14.25 6.72
N PRO A 70 2.89 14.98 6.12
CA PRO A 70 3.73 15.94 6.84
C PRO A 70 2.97 17.10 7.48
N HIS A 71 1.83 17.46 6.90
CA HIS A 71 0.98 18.55 7.37
C HIS A 71 -0.28 18.07 8.09
N CYS A 72 -0.42 16.76 8.32
CA CYS A 72 -1.52 16.23 9.11
C CYS A 72 -1.33 16.64 10.58
N PRO A 73 -2.34 17.27 11.23
CA PRO A 73 -2.21 17.70 12.62
C PRO A 73 -1.96 16.52 13.58
N ASN A 74 -2.43 15.33 13.21
CA ASN A 74 -2.26 14.10 13.98
C ASN A 74 -0.94 13.37 13.66
N ALA A 75 -0.09 13.95 12.80
CA ALA A 75 1.18 13.38 12.36
C ALA A 75 1.05 11.92 11.88
N LEU A 76 -0.01 11.66 11.10
CA LEU A 76 -0.30 10.30 10.64
C LEU A 76 0.83 9.80 9.72
N ALA A 77 1.31 8.59 10.03
CA ALA A 77 2.29 7.88 9.22
C ALA A 77 1.97 6.39 9.26
N TRP A 78 2.16 5.71 8.13
CA TRP A 78 2.02 4.26 8.06
C TRP A 78 3.23 3.62 7.39
N THR A 79 3.53 2.39 7.78
CA THR A 79 4.67 1.61 7.30
C THR A 79 4.17 0.24 6.88
N LEU A 80 4.63 -0.21 5.73
CA LEU A 80 4.36 -1.53 5.16
C LEU A 80 5.69 -2.28 5.17
N THR A 81 5.79 -3.35 5.94
CA THR A 81 7.03 -4.14 6.10
C THR A 81 6.79 -5.54 5.59
N ALA A 82 7.63 -6.00 4.67
CA ALA A 82 7.64 -7.39 4.23
C ALA A 82 8.21 -8.28 5.34
N GLU A 83 7.44 -9.27 5.76
CA GLU A 83 7.77 -10.23 6.81
C GLU A 83 7.61 -11.68 6.27
N PRO A 84 8.18 -12.70 6.93
CA PRO A 84 8.05 -14.09 6.48
C PRO A 84 6.59 -14.57 6.35
N ASP A 85 5.71 -14.08 7.23
CA ASP A 85 4.31 -14.50 7.34
C ASP A 85 3.33 -13.57 6.60
N GLY A 86 3.81 -12.50 5.96
CA GLY A 86 2.93 -11.53 5.32
C GLY A 86 3.56 -10.15 5.13
N VAL A 87 2.71 -9.14 4.96
CA VAL A 87 3.10 -7.74 5.06
C VAL A 87 2.49 -7.15 6.32
N LEU A 88 3.33 -6.65 7.22
CA LEU A 88 2.91 -5.92 8.41
C LEU A 88 2.54 -4.49 8.02
N ILE A 89 1.31 -4.07 8.34
CA ILE A 89 0.86 -2.69 8.26
C ILE A 89 0.93 -2.12 9.67
N HIS A 90 1.71 -1.06 9.85
CA HIS A 90 1.80 -0.32 11.10
C HIS A 90 1.47 1.15 10.85
N CYS A 91 0.34 1.63 11.38
CA CYS A 91 -0.09 3.02 11.29
C CYS A 91 0.01 3.71 12.66
N THR A 92 0.44 4.96 12.67
CA THR A 92 0.70 5.74 13.89
C THR A 92 0.14 7.14 13.79
N ILE A 93 -0.31 7.66 14.93
CA ILE A 93 -0.65 9.07 15.12
C ILE A 93 -0.02 9.59 16.42
N ASN A 94 0.39 10.86 16.42
CA ASN A 94 0.95 11.53 17.60
C ASN A 94 -0.16 12.14 18.47
N ARG A 95 -1.08 11.28 18.93
CA ARG A 95 -2.15 11.59 19.88
C ARG A 95 -2.29 10.47 20.89
N ALA A 96 -2.56 10.84 22.14
CA ALA A 96 -2.81 9.91 23.24
C ALA A 96 -4.28 9.49 23.33
N SER A 97 -5.21 10.36 22.91
CA SER A 97 -6.64 10.07 22.75
C SER A 97 -7.21 10.85 21.57
N HIS A 98 -8.30 10.33 20.99
CA HIS A 98 -9.07 10.99 19.94
C HIS A 98 -10.53 10.50 20.01
N ALA A 99 -11.44 11.17 19.29
CA ALA A 99 -12.82 10.72 19.17
C ALA A 99 -12.89 9.29 18.59
N PRO A 100 -13.77 8.40 19.11
CA PRO A 100 -13.92 7.02 18.64
C PRO A 100 -14.09 6.90 17.13
N ASP A 101 -14.95 7.71 16.53
CA ASP A 101 -15.22 7.70 15.08
C ASP A 101 -13.95 7.94 14.23
N PHE A 102 -13.02 8.75 14.75
CA PHE A 102 -11.73 8.96 14.07
C PHE A 102 -10.81 7.74 14.22
N ILE A 103 -10.83 7.09 15.39
CA ILE A 103 -10.07 5.85 15.63
C ILE A 103 -10.57 4.75 14.67
N GLU A 104 -11.89 4.57 14.59
CA GLU A 104 -12.55 3.63 13.67
C GLU A 104 -12.18 3.92 12.20
N SER A 105 -12.09 5.20 11.84
CA SER A 105 -11.66 5.59 10.48
C SER A 105 -10.20 5.22 10.17
N ILE A 106 -9.30 5.20 11.17
CA ILE A 106 -7.91 4.74 10.99
C ILE A 106 -7.86 3.22 10.88
N GLU A 107 -8.67 2.52 11.67
CA GLU A 107 -8.79 1.06 11.58
C GLU A 107 -9.29 0.64 10.18
N LEU A 108 -10.28 1.36 9.64
CA LEU A 108 -10.73 1.18 8.25
C LEU A 108 -9.60 1.43 7.25
N PHE A 109 -8.86 2.53 7.39
CA PHE A 109 -7.72 2.83 6.51
C PHE A 109 -6.65 1.73 6.53
N VAL A 110 -6.35 1.18 7.71
CA VAL A 110 -5.39 0.07 7.87
C VAL A 110 -5.92 -1.22 7.25
N GLU A 111 -7.21 -1.51 7.41
CA GLU A 111 -7.88 -2.66 6.81
C GLU A 111 -7.93 -2.58 5.28
N ASP A 112 -8.19 -1.39 4.72
CA ASP A 112 -8.17 -1.17 3.27
C ASP A 112 -6.77 -1.39 2.67
N TRP A 113 -5.72 -1.01 3.39
CA TRP A 113 -4.35 -1.38 3.00
C TRP A 113 -4.13 -2.89 3.04
N ARG A 114 -4.62 -3.57 4.09
CA ARG A 114 -4.51 -5.03 4.20
C ARG A 114 -5.14 -5.73 2.99
N GLN A 115 -6.36 -5.34 2.63
CA GLN A 115 -7.09 -5.90 1.50
C GLN A 115 -6.41 -5.59 0.17
N GLY A 116 -6.01 -4.34 -0.05
CA GLY A 116 -5.34 -3.94 -1.30
C GLY A 116 -4.00 -4.65 -1.52
N LEU A 117 -3.23 -4.91 -0.45
CA LEU A 117 -2.00 -5.70 -0.51
C LEU A 117 -2.25 -7.16 -0.91
N GLU A 118 -3.30 -7.79 -0.36
CA GLU A 118 -3.67 -9.17 -0.72
C GLU A 118 -4.13 -9.27 -2.17
N GLN A 119 -4.85 -8.27 -2.67
CA GLN A 119 -5.25 -8.21 -4.08
C GLN A 119 -4.03 -8.04 -5.00
N LEU A 120 -3.14 -7.09 -4.68
CA LEU A 120 -1.93 -6.82 -5.46
C LEU A 120 -1.06 -8.07 -5.62
N ALA A 121 -0.92 -8.87 -4.57
CA ALA A 121 -0.15 -10.12 -4.61
C ALA A 121 -0.83 -11.21 -5.45
N SER A 122 -2.17 -11.25 -5.43
CA SER A 122 -2.94 -12.19 -6.25
C SER A 122 -2.79 -11.86 -7.74
N ASP A 123 -2.91 -10.58 -8.10
CA ASP A 123 -2.75 -10.09 -9.47
C ASP A 123 -1.33 -10.36 -10.03
N ALA A 124 -0.30 -10.24 -9.19
CA ALA A 124 1.07 -10.55 -9.57
C ALA A 124 1.30 -12.05 -9.84
N THR A 125 0.58 -12.92 -9.14
CA THR A 125 0.63 -14.38 -9.34
C THR A 125 -0.05 -14.76 -10.67
N ASP A 126 -1.19 -14.14 -10.98
CA ASP A 126 -1.91 -14.40 -12.23
C ASP A 126 -1.16 -13.87 -13.47
N ALA A 127 -0.47 -12.74 -13.35
CA ALA A 127 0.32 -12.16 -14.46
C ALA A 127 1.57 -12.98 -14.85
N THR A 128 2.05 -13.86 -13.96
CA THR A 128 3.20 -14.76 -14.24
C THR A 128 2.75 -16.14 -14.76
N GLY A 129 1.45 -16.40 -14.83
CA GLY A 129 0.84 -17.67 -15.25
C GLY A 129 0.51 -17.81 -16.74
N VAL A 130 1.29 -17.22 -17.67
CA VAL A 130 1.21 -17.61 -19.08
C VAL A 130 2.08 -18.86 -19.30
N ASP A 131 1.41 -20.00 -19.35
CA ASP A 131 1.97 -21.34 -19.54
C ASP A 131 2.65 -21.48 -20.93
N PRO A 132 3.94 -21.90 -21.02
CA PRO A 132 4.64 -22.12 -22.30
C PRO A 132 4.18 -23.37 -23.09
N ALA A 133 3.01 -23.93 -22.80
CA ALA A 133 2.53 -25.17 -23.41
C ALA A 133 1.90 -25.02 -24.82
N ASP A 134 1.71 -23.81 -25.36
CA ASP A 134 1.20 -23.63 -26.74
C ASP A 134 2.33 -23.56 -27.79
N THR A 135 3.29 -24.48 -27.69
CA THR A 135 4.29 -24.71 -28.75
C THR A 135 4.54 -26.19 -28.92
N ALA A 136 3.53 -26.91 -29.44
CA ALA A 136 3.74 -28.22 -30.03
C ALA A 136 3.87 -28.07 -31.56
N PRO A 137 4.92 -28.64 -32.19
CA PRO A 137 5.09 -28.56 -33.63
C PRO A 137 4.08 -29.49 -34.32
N MET A 138 3.34 -28.95 -35.29
CA MET A 138 2.53 -29.75 -36.20
C MET A 138 3.45 -30.66 -37.00
N ARG A 139 3.42 -31.96 -36.66
CA ARG A 139 4.14 -33.03 -37.34
C ARG A 139 3.79 -33.07 -38.82
N ALA A 140 4.82 -33.21 -39.64
CA ALA A 140 4.74 -33.50 -41.06
C ALA A 140 3.92 -34.79 -41.33
N MET A 141 3.05 -34.70 -42.34
CA MET A 141 2.59 -35.81 -43.18
C MET A 141 2.54 -35.32 -44.62
#